data_AF-A0A926ZJ23-F1
#
_entry.id   AF-A0A926ZJ23-F1
#
_cell.length_a   1.000
_cell.length_b   1.000
_cell.length_c   1.000
_cell.angle_alpha   90.00
_cell.angle_beta   90.00
_cell.angle_gamma   90.00
#
_symmetry.space_group_name_H-M   'P 1'
#
loop_
_entity.id
_entity.type
_entity.pdbx_description
1 polymer ?
#
loop_
_entity_poly.entity_id
_entity_poly.type
_entity_poly.pdbx_seq_one_letter_code
_entity_poly.pdbx_strand_id
1 'polypeptide(L)'
;MALINHIYFIPIGRKEIVAYRGICQECGYAINTDLNKYQAVVKSSTNEIPKLSRETFPNLTEYYADRLELEKQLKRDGGAFMPREERINLILEPFLLMERDVGENLLGETKFENLGIKSYISLGLAITFLLFACIFINLTIIFFLLSLGAFIYWLYQVFTYKSRWVEAKIYPKLVRSLKVIRPSKEELSECLKRLSPRMYHISKFVKVERLHTKLTQSPFQPKVL
;
A
#
# COMPACT_ATOMS: atom_id res chain seq x y z
N MET A 1 -4.11 19.47 -7.56
CA MET A 1 -3.07 18.44 -7.74
C MET A 1 -3.55 17.45 -8.79
N ALA A 2 -2.99 17.53 -9.99
CA ALA A 2 -3.35 16.65 -11.11
C ALA A 2 -2.92 15.21 -10.80
N LEU A 3 -3.87 14.26 -10.85
CA LEU A 3 -3.58 12.84 -10.81
C LEU A 3 -2.93 12.45 -12.13
N ILE A 4 -1.62 12.22 -12.11
CA ILE A 4 -0.91 11.65 -13.26
C ILE A 4 -1.28 10.16 -13.29
N ASN A 5 -2.18 9.79 -14.21
CA ASN A 5 -2.45 8.40 -14.55
C ASN A 5 -1.23 7.85 -15.31
N HIS A 6 -0.33 7.19 -14.59
CA HIS A 6 0.80 6.50 -15.21
C HIS A 6 0.32 5.22 -15.91
N ILE A 7 0.20 5.30 -17.23
CA ILE A 7 0.05 4.13 -18.11
C ILE A 7 1.45 3.54 -18.27
N TYR A 8 1.68 2.33 -17.73
CA TYR A 8 2.93 1.61 -17.96
C TYR A 8 2.75 0.71 -19.18
N PHE A 9 3.52 0.98 -20.23
CA PHE A 9 3.70 0.05 -21.33
C PHE A 9 4.76 -0.97 -20.91
N ILE A 10 4.38 -2.24 -20.77
CA ILE A 10 5.33 -3.34 -20.69
C ILE A 10 5.60 -3.75 -22.15
N PRO A 11 6.79 -3.52 -22.71
CA PRO A 11 7.09 -3.87 -24.09
C PRO A 11 7.29 -5.38 -24.17
N ILE A 12 6.18 -6.11 -24.30
CA ILE A 12 6.17 -7.39 -24.97
C ILE A 12 6.21 -7.03 -26.47
N GLY A 13 6.86 -7.80 -27.34
CA GLY A 13 7.05 -7.46 -28.77
C GLY A 13 5.79 -7.24 -29.62
N ARG A 14 4.62 -7.05 -29.00
CA ARG A 14 3.34 -6.62 -29.57
C ARG A 14 2.77 -5.50 -28.69
N LYS A 15 2.19 -4.47 -29.31
CA LYS A 15 1.42 -3.38 -28.66
C LYS A 15 0.11 -3.90 -28.04
N GLU A 16 0.17 -4.92 -27.21
CA GLU A 16 -1.00 -5.47 -26.52
C GLU A 16 -0.98 -4.99 -25.06
N ILE A 17 -2.04 -4.28 -24.67
CA ILE A 17 -2.25 -3.87 -23.29
C ILE A 17 -2.65 -5.11 -22.50
N VAL A 18 -1.76 -5.57 -21.60
CA VAL A 18 -1.94 -6.86 -20.91
C VAL A 18 -2.99 -6.80 -19.80
N ALA A 19 -3.16 -5.65 -19.15
CA ALA A 19 -4.13 -5.46 -18.08
C ALA A 19 -4.35 -3.97 -17.77
N TYR A 20 -5.46 -3.66 -17.11
CA TYR A 20 -5.73 -2.35 -16.53
C TYR A 20 -5.80 -2.44 -15.01
N ARG A 21 -5.56 -1.31 -14.34
CA ARG A 21 -5.52 -1.23 -12.89
C ARG A 21 -6.40 -0.07 -12.40
N GLY A 22 -7.46 -0.40 -11.68
CA GLY A 22 -8.27 0.56 -10.94
C GLY A 22 -7.61 0.91 -9.61
N ILE A 23 -7.71 2.17 -9.20
CA ILE A 23 -7.22 2.64 -7.89
C ILE A 23 -8.41 3.19 -7.13
N CYS A 24 -8.69 2.66 -5.93
CA CYS A 24 -9.71 3.21 -5.06
C CYS A 24 -9.32 4.63 -4.65
N GLN A 25 -10.18 5.62 -4.90
CA GLN A 25 -9.88 7.02 -4.59
C GLN A 25 -9.87 7.32 -3.09
N GLU A 26 -10.56 6.50 -2.28
CA GLU A 26 -10.60 6.66 -0.82
C GLU A 26 -9.40 5.99 -0.15
N CYS A 27 -9.24 4.68 -0.29
CA CYS A 27 -8.21 3.94 0.42
C CYS A 27 -6.88 3.81 -0.36
N GLY A 28 -6.87 4.09 -1.67
CA GLY A 28 -5.68 3.97 -2.51
C GLY A 28 -5.30 2.52 -2.87
N TYR A 29 -6.16 1.54 -2.58
CA TYR A 29 -5.93 0.15 -2.95
C TYR A 29 -6.08 -0.05 -4.46
N ALA A 30 -5.19 -0.86 -5.05
CA ALA A 30 -5.18 -1.12 -6.49
C ALA A 30 -5.83 -2.47 -6.79
N ILE A 31 -6.74 -2.48 -7.76
CA ILE A 31 -7.50 -3.66 -8.18
C ILE A 31 -7.28 -3.84 -9.68
N ASN A 32 -7.10 -5.07 -10.13
CA ASN A 32 -7.01 -5.34 -11.57
C ASN A 32 -8.39 -5.14 -12.21
N THR A 33 -8.43 -4.39 -13.29
CA THR A 33 -9.65 -4.07 -14.04
C THR A 33 -9.50 -4.50 -15.50
N ASP A 34 -10.62 -4.85 -16.12
CA ASP A 34 -10.69 -5.20 -17.54
C ASP A 34 -11.48 -4.13 -18.28
N LEU A 35 -10.80 -3.33 -19.09
CA LEU A 35 -11.40 -2.16 -19.77
C LEU A 35 -12.38 -2.58 -20.88
N ASN A 36 -12.31 -3.81 -21.39
CA ASN A 36 -13.30 -4.33 -22.32
C ASN A 36 -14.69 -4.41 -21.68
N LYS A 37 -14.76 -4.63 -20.35
CA LYS A 37 -16.02 -4.59 -19.60
C LYS A 37 -16.55 -3.16 -19.40
N TYR A 38 -15.69 -2.15 -19.43
CA TYR A 38 -16.05 -0.77 -19.12
C TYR A 38 -16.23 0.13 -20.36
N GLN A 39 -15.70 -0.22 -21.54
CA GLN A 39 -15.88 0.55 -22.78
C GLN A 39 -17.36 0.70 -23.19
N ALA A 40 -18.20 -0.29 -22.89
CA ALA A 40 -19.64 -0.21 -23.12
C ALA A 40 -20.33 0.78 -22.17
N VAL A 41 -19.85 0.88 -20.92
CA VAL A 41 -20.44 1.71 -19.85
C VAL A 41 -20.21 3.21 -20.10
N VAL A 42 -19.13 3.59 -20.78
CA VAL A 42 -18.82 5.01 -21.09
C VAL A 42 -19.78 5.62 -22.12
N LYS A 43 -20.44 4.79 -22.96
CA LYS A 43 -21.34 5.27 -24.03
C LYS A 43 -22.79 5.48 -23.57
N SER A 44 -23.20 4.86 -22.47
CA SER A 44 -24.51 5.06 -21.84
C SER A 44 -24.45 6.26 -20.90
N SER A 45 -25.39 7.20 -21.02
CA SER A 45 -25.43 8.39 -20.18
C SER A 45 -25.47 8.03 -18.69
N THR A 46 -24.65 8.73 -17.91
CA THR A 46 -24.41 8.52 -16.47
C THR A 46 -25.61 8.82 -15.57
N ASN A 47 -26.75 9.22 -16.14
CA ASN A 47 -27.83 9.89 -15.43
C ASN A 47 -28.89 8.93 -14.83
N GLU A 48 -28.77 7.62 -15.06
CA GLU A 48 -29.78 6.65 -14.58
C GLU A 48 -29.17 5.48 -13.78
N ILE A 49 -28.17 5.73 -12.92
CA ILE A 49 -27.62 4.69 -12.00
C ILE A 49 -28.73 3.93 -11.24
N PRO A 50 -29.80 4.57 -10.73
CA PRO A 50 -30.89 3.86 -10.06
C PRO A 50 -31.70 2.93 -10.99
N LYS A 51 -31.73 3.21 -12.29
CA LYS A 51 -32.41 2.38 -13.30
C LYS A 51 -31.54 1.22 -13.73
N LEU A 52 -30.25 1.47 -14.00
CA LEU A 52 -29.26 0.43 -14.28
C LEU A 52 -29.14 -0.57 -13.12
N SER A 53 -29.20 -0.08 -11.87
CA SER A 53 -29.25 -0.93 -10.68
C SER A 53 -30.48 -1.86 -10.72
N ARG A 54 -31.67 -1.32 -11.00
CA ARG A 54 -32.90 -2.10 -11.12
C ARG A 54 -32.89 -3.11 -12.27
N GLU A 55 -32.26 -2.76 -13.39
CA GLU A 55 -32.18 -3.63 -14.58
C GLU A 55 -31.13 -4.74 -14.45
N THR A 56 -30.00 -4.47 -13.79
CA THR A 56 -28.88 -5.44 -13.69
C THR A 56 -28.89 -6.27 -12.42
N PHE A 57 -29.30 -5.68 -11.30
CA PHE A 57 -29.38 -6.37 -10.00
C PHE A 57 -30.53 -5.79 -9.17
N PRO A 58 -31.79 -6.17 -9.47
CA PRO A 58 -32.99 -5.52 -8.92
C PRO A 58 -33.05 -5.51 -7.38
N ASN A 59 -32.45 -6.50 -6.74
CA ASN A 59 -32.46 -6.65 -5.28
C ASN A 59 -31.14 -6.14 -4.65
N LEU A 60 -30.36 -5.28 -5.32
CA LEU A 60 -29.07 -4.76 -4.82
C LEU A 60 -29.18 -4.18 -3.41
N THR A 61 -30.19 -3.35 -3.17
CA THR A 61 -30.39 -2.68 -1.87
C THR A 61 -30.78 -3.63 -0.76
N GLU A 62 -31.56 -4.67 -1.07
CA GLU A 62 -31.96 -5.69 -0.09
C GLU A 62 -30.79 -6.62 0.21
N TYR A 63 -30.08 -7.05 -0.83
CA TYR A 63 -28.92 -7.95 -0.71
C TYR A 63 -27.78 -7.33 0.10
N TYR A 64 -27.56 -6.01 -0.02
CA TYR A 64 -26.52 -5.29 0.73
C TYR A 64 -27.07 -4.47 1.91
N ALA A 65 -28.33 -4.65 2.30
CA ALA A 65 -28.96 -3.87 3.37
C ALA A 65 -28.15 -3.93 4.66
N ASP A 66 -27.81 -5.14 5.11
CA ASP A 66 -27.06 -5.39 6.34
C ASP A 66 -25.67 -4.74 6.32
N ARG A 67 -24.96 -4.82 5.19
CA ARG A 67 -23.63 -4.20 5.04
C ARG A 67 -23.72 -2.68 5.04
N LEU A 68 -24.72 -2.11 4.35
CA LEU A 68 -24.94 -0.67 4.31
C LEU A 68 -25.34 -0.11 5.68
N GLU A 69 -26.10 -0.87 6.47
CA GLU A 69 -26.43 -0.52 7.84
C GLU A 69 -25.19 -0.54 8.74
N LEU A 70 -24.37 -1.59 8.64
CA LEU A 70 -23.10 -1.70 9.34
C LEU A 70 -22.16 -0.53 9.00
N GLU A 71 -22.05 -0.14 7.73
CA GLU A 71 -21.23 1.01 7.31
C GLU A 71 -21.77 2.34 7.85
N LYS A 72 -23.10 2.51 7.88
CA LYS A 72 -23.74 3.68 8.49
C LYS A 72 -23.47 3.74 9.99
N GLN A 73 -23.55 2.61 10.68
CA GLN A 73 -23.23 2.50 12.11
C GLN A 73 -21.77 2.89 12.35
N LEU A 74 -20.82 2.23 11.67
CA LEU A 74 -19.39 2.55 11.74
C LEU A 74 -19.07 4.03 11.48
N LYS A 75 -19.76 4.67 10.55
CA LYS A 75 -19.58 6.12 10.29
C LYS A 75 -20.09 7.00 11.43
N ARG A 76 -21.17 6.60 12.12
CA ARG A 76 -21.78 7.37 13.21
C ARG A 76 -21.01 7.26 14.51
N ASP A 77 -20.66 6.04 14.91
CA ASP A 77 -20.14 5.74 16.25
C ASP A 77 -18.75 5.10 16.25
N GLY A 78 -18.14 4.87 15.07
CA GLY A 78 -16.86 4.18 14.97
C GLY A 78 -16.91 2.72 15.41
N GLY A 79 -18.10 2.11 15.46
CA GLY A 79 -18.32 0.77 15.98
C GLY A 79 -18.18 0.68 17.50
N ALA A 80 -18.43 1.76 18.25
CA ALA A 80 -18.28 1.78 19.71
C ALA A 80 -19.27 0.85 20.44
N PHE A 81 -20.47 0.66 19.88
CA PHE A 81 -21.52 -0.19 20.47
C PHE A 81 -21.56 -1.60 19.88
N MET A 82 -20.60 -1.95 19.03
CA MET A 82 -20.51 -3.27 18.40
C MET A 82 -19.90 -4.30 19.37
N PRO A 83 -20.33 -5.59 19.31
CA PRO A 83 -19.64 -6.66 20.02
C PRO A 83 -18.14 -6.67 19.71
N ARG A 84 -17.33 -6.88 20.75
CA ARG A 84 -15.86 -6.84 20.64
C ARG A 84 -15.30 -7.75 19.55
N GLU A 85 -15.89 -8.93 19.37
CA GLU A 85 -15.45 -9.92 18.39
C GLU A 85 -15.70 -9.47 16.94
N GLU A 86 -16.89 -8.92 16.67
CA GLU A 86 -17.23 -8.37 15.34
C GLU A 86 -16.34 -7.17 15.00
N ARG A 87 -16.10 -6.30 15.99
CA ARG A 87 -15.19 -5.16 15.85
C ARG A 87 -13.76 -5.60 15.51
N ILE A 88 -13.25 -6.65 16.15
CA ILE A 88 -11.94 -7.23 15.82
C ILE A 88 -11.91 -7.80 14.40
N ASN A 89 -12.97 -8.51 13.98
CA ASN A 89 -13.05 -9.04 12.61
C ASN A 89 -13.01 -7.93 11.56
N LEU A 90 -13.70 -6.81 11.80
CA LEU A 90 -13.64 -5.63 10.92
C LEU A 90 -12.25 -4.96 10.91
N ILE A 91 -11.55 -4.93 12.04
CA ILE A 91 -10.17 -4.42 12.11
C ILE A 91 -9.21 -5.34 11.35
N LEU A 92 -9.48 -6.65 11.32
CA LEU A 92 -8.66 -7.64 10.60
C LEU A 92 -8.78 -7.54 9.07
N GLU A 93 -9.96 -7.19 8.54
CA GLU A 93 -10.23 -7.12 7.09
C GLU A 93 -9.15 -6.32 6.31
N PRO A 94 -8.78 -5.08 6.70
CA PRO A 94 -7.72 -4.33 6.01
C PRO A 94 -6.36 -5.03 6.02
N PHE A 95 -6.00 -5.75 7.08
CA PHE A 95 -4.71 -6.46 7.12
C PHE A 95 -4.70 -7.64 6.13
N LEU A 96 -5.79 -8.39 6.06
CA LEU A 96 -5.95 -9.51 5.13
C LEU A 96 -5.91 -9.05 3.67
N LEU A 97 -6.55 -7.92 3.35
CA LEU A 97 -6.52 -7.33 2.00
C LEU A 97 -5.11 -6.89 1.58
N MET A 98 -4.30 -6.42 2.53
CA MET A 98 -2.93 -5.97 2.31
C MET A 98 -1.92 -7.12 2.31
N GLU A 99 -2.29 -8.32 2.78
CA GLU A 99 -1.40 -9.48 2.81
C GLU A 99 -0.90 -9.81 1.40
N ARG A 100 -1.79 -9.80 0.39
CA ARG A 100 -1.39 -10.06 -1.00
C ARG A 100 -0.33 -9.06 -1.48
N ASP A 101 -0.52 -7.78 -1.18
CA ASP A 101 0.44 -6.74 -1.55
C ASP A 101 1.81 -6.98 -0.88
N VAL A 102 1.83 -7.42 0.38
CA VAL A 102 3.05 -7.75 1.13
C VAL A 102 3.71 -9.01 0.57
N GLY A 103 2.96 -10.09 0.36
CA GLY A 103 3.47 -11.34 -0.20
C GLY A 103 4.09 -11.15 -1.58
N GLU A 104 3.35 -10.56 -2.52
CA GLU A 104 3.78 -10.44 -3.91
C GLU A 104 4.91 -9.41 -4.10
N ASN A 105 4.85 -8.26 -3.42
CA ASN A 105 5.78 -7.15 -3.69
C ASN A 105 6.97 -7.05 -2.72
N LEU A 106 6.84 -7.60 -1.51
CA LEU A 106 7.90 -7.51 -0.49
C LEU A 106 8.67 -8.83 -0.35
N LEU A 107 8.01 -9.97 -0.58
CA LEU A 107 8.58 -11.32 -0.42
C LEU A 107 8.73 -12.09 -1.73
N GLY A 108 7.95 -11.74 -2.76
CA GLY A 108 8.24 -12.12 -4.13
C GLY A 108 9.67 -11.76 -4.50
N GLU A 109 10.24 -12.48 -5.47
CA GLU A 109 11.63 -12.35 -5.95
C GLU A 109 12.10 -10.90 -5.81
N THR A 110 13.18 -10.68 -5.06
CA THR A 110 13.69 -9.34 -4.77
C THR A 110 14.08 -8.66 -6.07
N LYS A 111 13.10 -8.00 -6.71
CA LYS A 111 13.35 -7.19 -7.88
C LYS A 111 14.17 -6.01 -7.38
N PHE A 112 15.47 -6.07 -7.64
CA PHE A 112 16.40 -4.98 -7.35
C PHE A 112 15.90 -3.65 -7.92
N GLU A 113 15.06 -3.71 -8.96
CA GLU A 113 14.26 -2.62 -9.51
C GLU A 113 13.59 -1.74 -8.44
N ASN A 114 13.19 -2.31 -7.31
CA ASN A 114 12.50 -1.58 -6.26
C ASN A 114 13.43 -0.91 -5.23
N LEU A 115 14.74 -1.20 -5.20
CA LEU A 115 15.68 -0.51 -4.29
C LEU A 115 15.79 1.00 -4.59
N GLY A 116 15.29 1.42 -5.76
CA GLY A 116 15.19 2.80 -6.16
C GLY A 116 16.52 3.37 -6.65
N ILE A 117 16.41 4.37 -7.52
CA ILE A 117 17.55 5.02 -8.21
C ILE A 117 18.65 5.46 -7.23
N LYS A 118 18.27 5.89 -6.01
CA LYS A 118 19.23 6.34 -4.98
C LYS A 118 20.20 5.24 -4.53
N SER A 119 19.74 3.99 -4.45
CA SER A 119 20.61 2.85 -4.07
C SER A 119 21.66 2.59 -5.16
N TYR A 120 21.26 2.61 -6.43
CA TYR A 120 22.18 2.46 -7.55
C TYR A 120 23.21 3.59 -7.63
N ILE A 121 22.79 4.84 -7.40
CA ILE A 121 23.70 5.99 -7.35
C ILE A 121 24.73 5.83 -6.22
N SER A 122 24.30 5.42 -5.02
CA SER A 122 25.25 5.24 -3.91
C SER A 122 26.26 4.12 -4.17
N LEU A 123 25.85 3.02 -4.81
CA LEU A 123 26.74 1.94 -5.18
C LEU A 123 27.73 2.38 -6.26
N GLY A 124 27.24 3.09 -7.29
CA GLY A 124 28.08 3.68 -8.33
C GLY A 124 29.13 4.63 -7.75
N LEU A 125 28.73 5.51 -6.82
CA LEU A 125 29.66 6.40 -6.12
C LEU A 125 30.73 5.63 -5.35
N ALA A 126 30.35 4.59 -4.60
CA ALA A 126 31.32 3.76 -3.88
C ALA A 126 32.37 3.14 -4.82
N ILE A 127 31.92 2.58 -5.94
CA ILE A 127 32.82 1.98 -6.95
C ILE A 127 33.72 3.05 -7.58
N THR A 128 33.16 4.19 -7.96
CA THR A 128 33.96 5.28 -8.57
C THR A 128 35.04 5.77 -7.61
N PHE A 129 34.71 6.05 -6.35
CA PHE A 129 35.71 6.47 -5.36
C PHE A 129 36.77 5.40 -5.11
N LEU A 130 36.39 4.12 -5.10
CA LEU A 130 37.36 3.04 -4.99
C LEU A 130 38.35 3.03 -6.18
N LEU A 131 37.86 3.19 -7.42
CA LEU A 131 38.72 3.25 -8.60
C LEU A 131 39.64 4.47 -8.57
N PHE A 132 39.14 5.64 -8.14
CA PHE A 132 39.97 6.84 -7.96
C PHE A 132 41.06 6.64 -6.90
N ALA A 133 40.77 5.91 -5.81
CA ALA A 133 41.76 5.60 -4.79
C ALA A 133 42.95 4.78 -5.34
N CYS A 134 42.70 3.89 -6.30
CA CYS A 134 43.72 3.08 -6.95
C CYS A 134 44.58 3.88 -7.95
N ILE A 135 44.05 4.96 -8.53
CA ILE A 135 44.75 5.78 -9.54
C ILE A 135 45.56 6.90 -8.88
N PHE A 136 45.02 7.55 -7.84
CA PHE A 136 45.62 8.73 -7.22
C PHE A 136 46.26 8.40 -5.87
N ILE A 137 47.52 7.97 -5.90
CA ILE A 137 48.32 7.51 -4.74
C ILE A 137 48.34 8.54 -3.59
N ASN A 138 48.42 9.84 -3.91
CA ASN A 138 48.47 10.91 -2.90
C ASN A 138 47.12 11.20 -2.22
N LEU A 139 46.00 10.71 -2.78
CA LEU A 139 44.64 10.91 -2.27
C LEU A 139 43.93 9.60 -1.92
N THR A 140 44.65 8.47 -1.97
CA THR A 140 44.10 7.13 -1.78
C THR A 140 43.31 6.98 -0.49
N ILE A 141 43.82 7.51 0.64
CA ILE A 141 43.15 7.41 1.94
C ILE A 141 41.80 8.14 1.92
N ILE A 142 41.74 9.33 1.32
CA ILE A 142 40.51 10.14 1.26
C ILE A 142 39.46 9.45 0.40
N PHE A 143 39.83 9.00 -0.80
CA PHE A 143 38.90 8.30 -1.69
C PHE A 143 38.46 6.94 -1.13
N PHE A 144 39.34 6.24 -0.41
CA PHE A 144 38.98 5.00 0.27
C PHE A 144 37.93 5.24 1.36
N LEU A 145 38.10 6.27 2.20
CA LEU A 145 37.12 6.64 3.22
C LEU A 145 35.77 7.05 2.62
N LEU A 146 35.77 7.80 1.52
CA LEU A 146 34.55 8.17 0.79
C LEU A 146 33.84 6.95 0.19
N SER A 147 34.60 6.03 -0.40
CA SER A 147 34.09 4.75 -0.91
C SER A 147 33.43 3.92 0.20
N LEU A 148 34.11 3.79 1.34
CA LEU A 148 33.60 3.08 2.50
C LEU A 148 32.31 3.70 3.04
N GLY A 149 32.26 5.03 3.16
CA GLY A 149 31.06 5.76 3.59
C GLY A 149 29.87 5.55 2.64
N ALA A 150 30.11 5.64 1.32
CA ALA A 150 29.08 5.39 0.30
C ALA A 150 28.58 3.94 0.32
N PHE A 151 29.48 2.98 0.56
CA PHE A 151 29.13 1.56 0.68
C PHE A 151 28.31 1.26 1.93
N ILE A 152 28.68 1.82 3.09
CA ILE A 152 27.90 1.69 4.34
C ILE A 152 26.50 2.28 4.15
N TYR A 153 26.40 3.45 3.51
CA TYR A 153 25.13 4.06 3.19
C TYR A 153 24.27 3.19 2.25
N TRP A 154 24.89 2.58 1.24
CA TRP A 154 24.21 1.64 0.35
C TRP A 154 23.68 0.42 1.12
N LEU A 155 24.48 -0.18 2.00
CA LEU A 155 24.04 -1.28 2.87
C LEU A 155 22.85 -0.85 3.74
N TYR A 156 22.91 0.33 4.36
CA TYR A 156 21.80 0.87 5.12
C TYR A 156 20.52 0.97 4.28
N GLN A 157 20.61 1.43 3.02
CA GLN A 157 19.48 1.51 2.10
C GLN A 157 18.87 0.14 1.81
N VAL A 158 19.71 -0.87 1.57
CA VAL A 158 19.31 -2.27 1.30
C VAL A 158 18.61 -2.86 2.52
N PHE A 159 19.19 -2.75 3.71
CA PHE A 159 18.62 -3.31 4.94
C PHE A 159 17.33 -2.61 5.37
N THR A 160 17.24 -1.29 5.19
CA THR A 160 16.03 -0.53 5.56
C THR A 160 14.96 -0.50 4.47
N TYR A 161 15.24 -1.04 3.28
CA TYR A 161 14.29 -1.04 2.15
C TYR A 161 12.92 -1.60 2.56
N LYS A 162 12.88 -2.77 3.19
CA LYS A 162 11.62 -3.41 3.58
C LYS A 162 10.80 -2.55 4.53
N SER A 163 11.42 -1.98 5.56
CA SER A 163 10.74 -1.08 6.50
C SER A 163 10.21 0.17 5.81
N ARG A 164 11.01 0.79 4.93
CA ARG A 164 10.61 2.02 4.23
C ARG A 164 9.48 1.77 3.24
N TRP A 165 9.50 0.63 2.54
CA TRP A 165 8.43 0.24 1.64
C TRP A 165 7.11 0.05 2.39
N VAL A 166 7.12 -0.65 3.52
CA VAL A 166 5.94 -0.84 4.37
C VAL A 166 5.44 0.53 4.87
N GLU A 167 6.35 1.40 5.33
CA GLU A 167 6.01 2.75 5.79
C GLU A 167 5.41 3.65 4.71
N ALA A 168 5.86 3.51 3.47
CA ALA A 168 5.41 4.32 2.35
C ALA A 168 4.13 3.77 1.69
N LYS A 169 3.97 2.45 1.58
CA LYS A 169 2.87 1.83 0.83
C LYS A 169 1.78 1.18 1.70
N ILE A 170 2.13 0.57 2.82
CA ILE A 170 1.19 -0.19 3.66
C ILE A 170 0.59 0.69 4.75
N TYR A 171 1.42 1.38 5.54
CA TYR A 171 0.92 2.21 6.65
C TYR A 171 -0.10 3.26 6.22
N PRO A 172 0.06 4.02 5.11
CA PRO A 172 -0.94 5.00 4.71
C PRO A 172 -2.29 4.39 4.35
N LYS A 173 -2.30 3.20 3.73
CA LYS A 173 -3.53 2.48 3.39
C LYS A 173 -4.22 1.96 4.65
N LEU A 174 -3.47 1.32 5.55
CA LEU A 174 -3.99 0.85 6.85
C LEU A 174 -4.51 1.98 7.72
N VAL A 175 -3.80 3.11 7.77
CA VAL A 175 -4.24 4.29 8.53
C VAL A 175 -5.55 4.83 7.95
N ARG A 176 -5.71 4.89 6.63
CA ARG A 176 -6.96 5.35 6.00
C ARG A 176 -8.13 4.42 6.30
N SER A 177 -7.94 3.10 6.19
CA SER A 177 -9.01 2.12 6.44
C SER A 177 -9.39 2.03 7.92
N LEU A 178 -8.40 2.07 8.83
CA LEU A 178 -8.63 1.94 10.28
C LEU A 178 -9.07 3.25 10.94
N LYS A 179 -8.99 4.38 10.23
CA LYS A 179 -9.40 5.69 10.76
C LYS A 179 -10.88 5.75 11.16
N VAL A 180 -11.73 5.00 10.46
CA VAL A 180 -13.18 4.96 10.72
C VAL A 180 -13.47 4.27 12.06
N ILE A 181 -12.82 3.13 12.32
CA ILE A 181 -13.05 2.29 13.51
C ILE A 181 -12.31 2.83 14.75
N ARG A 182 -11.24 3.64 14.56
CA ARG A 182 -10.39 4.19 15.62
C ARG A 182 -9.99 3.13 16.66
N PRO A 183 -9.28 2.07 16.24
CA PRO A 183 -8.98 0.95 17.11
C PRO A 183 -8.05 1.35 18.26
N SER A 184 -8.25 0.75 19.43
CA SER A 184 -7.35 0.93 20.56
C SER A 184 -6.02 0.18 20.34
N LYS A 185 -4.99 0.51 21.13
CA LYS A 185 -3.71 -0.24 21.10
C LYS A 185 -3.90 -1.73 21.41
N GLU A 186 -4.82 -2.03 22.32
CA GLU A 186 -5.13 -3.38 22.76
C GLU A 186 -5.78 -4.18 21.63
N GLU A 187 -6.79 -3.59 20.97
CA GLU A 187 -7.47 -4.18 19.81
C GLU A 187 -6.51 -4.46 18.66
N LEU A 188 -5.62 -3.51 18.35
CA LEU A 188 -4.59 -3.70 17.32
C LEU A 188 -3.63 -4.84 17.68
N SER A 189 -3.22 -4.92 18.95
CA SER A 189 -2.32 -5.97 19.40
C SER A 189 -2.97 -7.35 19.33
N GLU A 190 -4.27 -7.44 19.64
CA GLU A 190 -5.04 -8.68 19.54
C GLU A 190 -5.21 -9.10 18.08
N CYS A 191 -5.53 -8.16 17.19
CA CYS A 191 -5.62 -8.43 15.75
C CYS A 191 -4.30 -8.97 15.19
N LEU A 192 -3.16 -8.34 15.53
CA LEU A 192 -1.85 -8.82 15.07
C LEU A 192 -1.45 -10.16 15.70
N LYS A 193 -1.91 -10.47 16.92
CA LYS A 193 -1.73 -11.80 17.53
C LYS A 193 -2.52 -12.88 16.78
N ARG A 194 -3.75 -12.57 16.36
CA ARG A 194 -4.58 -13.48 15.54
C ARG A 194 -3.97 -13.71 14.16
N LEU A 195 -3.31 -12.69 13.60
CA LEU A 195 -2.52 -12.80 12.37
C LEU A 195 -1.15 -13.45 12.66
N SER A 196 -1.14 -14.77 12.87
CA SER A 196 0.10 -15.51 13.11
C SER A 196 1.15 -15.25 12.01
N PRO A 197 2.41 -14.91 12.35
CA PRO A 197 3.48 -14.67 11.37
C PRO A 197 3.77 -15.86 10.44
N ARG A 198 3.33 -17.06 10.82
CA ARG A 198 3.46 -18.27 9.99
C ARG A 198 2.44 -18.35 8.87
N MET A 199 1.28 -17.71 9.03
CA MET A 199 0.21 -17.70 8.03
C MET A 199 0.10 -16.38 7.28
N TYR A 200 0.47 -15.26 7.91
CA TYR A 200 0.37 -13.93 7.34
C TYR A 200 1.67 -13.16 7.54
N HIS A 201 2.28 -12.73 6.44
CA HIS A 201 3.55 -12.00 6.44
C HIS A 201 3.41 -10.57 6.96
N ILE A 202 2.23 -9.95 6.81
CA ILE A 202 1.99 -8.58 7.26
C ILE A 202 2.27 -8.39 8.76
N SER A 203 2.02 -9.40 9.59
CA SER A 203 2.23 -9.32 11.04
C SER A 203 3.71 -9.28 11.43
N LYS A 204 4.63 -9.73 10.57
CA LYS A 204 6.08 -9.61 10.77
C LYS A 204 6.57 -8.18 10.57
N PHE A 205 5.90 -7.40 9.72
CA PHE A 205 6.39 -6.09 9.27
C PHE A 205 5.65 -4.90 9.89
N VAL A 206 4.40 -5.08 10.31
CA VAL A 206 3.61 -4.03 10.96
C VAL A 206 3.84 -4.04 12.46
N LYS A 207 4.17 -2.87 13.04
CA LYS A 207 4.37 -2.69 14.48
C LYS A 207 3.20 -1.89 15.06
N VAL A 208 2.63 -2.36 16.17
CA VAL A 208 1.45 -1.76 16.83
C VAL A 208 1.72 -0.30 17.19
N GLU A 209 2.88 -0.03 17.80
CA GLU A 209 3.22 1.31 18.29
C GLU A 209 3.28 2.31 17.14
N ARG A 210 3.96 1.93 16.05
CA ARG A 210 4.08 2.78 14.86
C ARG A 210 2.74 3.03 14.19
N LEU A 211 1.86 2.02 14.14
CA LEU A 211 0.54 2.15 13.52
C LEU A 211 -0.36 3.07 14.35
N HIS A 212 -0.40 2.86 15.66
CA HIS A 212 -1.18 3.69 16.56
C HIS A 212 -0.70 5.14 16.54
N THR A 213 0.61 5.40 16.60
CA THR A 213 1.14 6.77 16.51
C THR A 213 0.72 7.46 15.22
N LYS A 214 0.77 6.77 14.07
CA LYS A 214 0.31 7.32 12.78
C LYS A 214 -1.20 7.55 12.72
N LEU A 215 -1.99 6.71 13.38
CA LEU A 215 -3.44 6.90 13.52
C LEU A 215 -3.77 8.16 14.33
N THR A 216 -3.05 8.42 15.42
CA THR A 216 -3.25 9.62 16.26
C THR A 216 -2.77 10.91 15.57
N GLN A 217 -1.70 10.84 14.76
CA GLN A 217 -1.08 12.02 14.13
C GLN A 217 -1.71 12.43 12.78
N SER A 218 -2.56 11.60 12.16
CA SER A 218 -3.13 11.89 10.84
C SER A 218 -4.35 12.83 10.94
N PRO A 219 -4.27 14.11 10.51
CA PRO A 219 -5.45 15.00 10.53
C PRO A 219 -6.56 14.44 9.63
N PHE A 220 -7.80 14.50 10.11
CA PHE A 220 -8.99 14.12 9.35
C PHE A 220 -9.22 15.16 8.25
N GLN A 221 -8.90 14.80 7.00
CA GLN A 221 -9.45 15.50 5.84
C GLN A 221 -10.39 14.54 5.12
N PRO A 222 -11.70 14.60 5.40
CA PRO A 222 -12.66 14.02 4.49
C PRO A 222 -12.51 14.83 3.20
N LYS A 223 -12.11 14.19 2.09
CA LYS A 223 -12.38 14.80 0.80
C LYS A 223 -13.89 14.80 0.66
N VAL A 224 -14.50 15.94 0.97
CA VAL A 224 -15.84 16.27 0.50
C VAL A 224 -15.72 16.26 -1.02
N LEU A 225 -16.35 15.27 -1.66
CA LEU A 225 -16.56 15.24 -3.11
C LEU A 225 -17.52 16.36 -3.49
#